data_AF-A0A6H1KB93-F1
#
_entry.id   AF-A0A6H1KB93-F1
#
_cell.length_a   1.000
_cell.length_b   1.000
_cell.length_c   1.000
_cell.angle_alpha   90.00
_cell.angle_beta   90.00
_cell.angle_gamma   90.00
#
_symmetry.space_group_name_H-M   'P 1'
#
loop_
_entity.id
_entity.type
_entity.pdbx_description
1 polymer ?
#
loop_
_entity_poly.entity_id
_entity_poly.type
_entity_poly.pdbx_seq_one_letter_code
_entity_poly.pdbx_strand_id
1 'polypeptide(L)'
;MAYEIPVTQARAELADLINRVVYGGERVVVTRHGKPLVALVSAADLELLDELGRREQGAEEEQVISTVSAVRQLPSAPGERRRFGIAAEHRDPAAGDRRPGRES
;
A
#
# COMPACT_ATOMS: atom_id res chain seq x y z
N MET A 1 19.99 -21.88 -0.24
CA MET A 1 19.18 -21.74 -1.48
C MET A 1 17.80 -22.31 -1.20
N ALA A 2 16.73 -21.70 -1.72
CA ALA A 2 15.36 -22.19 -1.54
C ALA A 2 14.95 -23.01 -2.77
N TYR A 3 14.48 -24.24 -2.57
CA TYR A 3 13.94 -25.06 -3.65
C TYR A 3 12.50 -25.50 -3.34
N GLU A 4 11.74 -25.74 -4.41
CA GLU A 4 10.34 -26.10 -4.33
C GLU A 4 10.14 -27.61 -4.41
N ILE A 5 9.24 -28.13 -3.58
CA ILE A 5 8.87 -29.54 -3.59
C ILE A 5 7.34 -29.71 -3.48
N PRO A 6 6.70 -30.57 -4.29
CA PRO A 6 5.28 -30.84 -4.16
C PRO A 6 4.95 -31.49 -2.81
N VAL A 7 3.78 -31.16 -2.25
CA VAL A 7 3.31 -31.70 -0.96
C VAL A 7 3.32 -33.24 -0.88
N THR A 8 3.04 -33.91 -2.00
CA THR A 8 3.05 -35.37 -2.08
C THR A 8 4.45 -35.94 -1.84
N GLN A 9 5.48 -35.31 -2.43
CA GLN A 9 6.87 -35.72 -2.27
C GLN A 9 7.41 -35.31 -0.90
N ALA A 10 7.07 -34.10 -0.44
CA ALA A 10 7.46 -33.62 0.89
C ALA A 10 7.00 -34.55 2.02
N ARG A 11 5.81 -35.15 1.89
CA ARG A 11 5.29 -36.12 2.87
C ARG A 11 6.07 -37.44 2.86
N ALA A 12 6.53 -37.89 1.69
CA ALA A 12 7.26 -39.14 1.55
C ALA A 12 8.70 -39.04 2.09
N GLU A 13 9.33 -37.88 1.94
CA GLU A 13 10.75 -37.64 2.27
C GLU A 13 10.91 -36.70 3.48
N LEU A 14 9.89 -36.59 4.34
CA LEU A 14 9.85 -35.59 5.40
C LEU A 14 11.08 -35.66 6.33
N ALA A 15 11.51 -36.86 6.69
CA ALA A 15 12.67 -37.06 7.56
C ALA A 15 13.97 -36.52 6.94
N ASP A 16 14.18 -36.77 5.65
CA ASP A 16 15.36 -36.28 4.92
C ASP A 16 15.33 -34.75 4.78
N LEU A 17 14.16 -34.18 4.51
CA LEU A 17 13.98 -32.72 4.45
C LEU A 17 14.29 -32.06 5.80
N ILE A 18 13.83 -32.65 6.91
CA ILE A 18 14.13 -32.14 8.26
C ILE A 18 15.65 -32.16 8.50
N ASN A 19 16.31 -33.28 8.23
CA ASN A 19 17.76 -33.38 8.44
C ASN A 19 18.53 -32.37 7.57
N ARG A 20 18.11 -32.17 6.32
CA ARG A 20 18.72 -31.18 5.42
C ARG A 20 18.49 -29.74 5.86
N VAL A 21 17.32 -29.41 6.39
CA VAL A 21 17.01 -28.07 6.89
C VAL A 21 17.76 -27.79 8.20
N VAL A 22 17.83 -28.76 9.11
CA VAL A 22 18.49 -28.62 10.42
C VAL A 22 20.01 -28.58 10.27
N TYR A 23 20.60 -29.50 9.51
CA TYR A 23 22.06 -29.66 9.44
C TYR A 23 22.69 -29.08 8.17
N GLY A 24 21.92 -28.98 7.08
CA GLY A 24 22.40 -28.43 5.81
C GLY A 24 22.14 -26.94 5.64
N GLY A 25 21.37 -26.30 6.54
CA GLY A 25 21.01 -24.88 6.43
C GLY A 25 20.18 -24.57 5.17
N GLU A 26 19.54 -25.58 4.60
CA GLU A 26 18.72 -25.42 3.40
C GLU A 26 17.32 -24.94 3.78
N ARG A 27 16.69 -24.17 2.87
CA ARG A 27 15.30 -23.71 3.02
C ARG A 27 14.46 -24.42 1.96
N VAL A 28 13.31 -24.96 2.35
CA VAL A 28 12.48 -25.76 1.43
C VAL A 28 11.09 -25.16 1.37
N VAL A 29 10.58 -24.94 0.17
CA VAL A 29 9.21 -24.43 -0.06
C VAL A 29 8.35 -25.59 -0.53
N VAL A 30 7.37 -25.97 0.29
CA VAL A 30 6.37 -26.97 -0.05
C VAL A 30 5.27 -26.32 -0.86
N THR A 31 5.03 -26.85 -2.06
CA THR A 31 4.01 -26.35 -2.97
C THR A 31 2.83 -27.30 -3.11
N ARG A 32 1.65 -26.74 -3.34
CA ARG A 32 0.45 -27.49 -3.75
C ARG A 32 -0.04 -26.91 -5.06
N HIS A 33 -0.10 -27.74 -6.11
CA HIS A 33 -0.46 -27.29 -7.46
C HIS A 33 0.39 -26.10 -7.96
N GLY A 34 1.70 -26.10 -7.64
CA GLY A 34 2.62 -25.03 -8.02
C GLY A 34 2.48 -23.73 -7.22
N LYS A 35 1.60 -23.68 -6.20
CA LYS A 35 1.50 -22.54 -5.28
C LYS A 35 2.29 -22.82 -3.99
N PRO A 36 3.13 -21.89 -3.52
CA PRO A 36 3.83 -22.04 -2.24
C PRO A 36 2.80 -22.05 -1.10
N LEU A 37 2.92 -23.03 -0.21
CA LEU A 37 2.00 -23.22 0.91
C LEU A 37 2.72 -23.14 2.26
N VAL A 38 3.84 -23.84 2.41
CA VAL A 38 4.60 -23.91 3.66
C VAL A 38 6.09 -23.81 3.34
N ALA A 39 6.86 -23.13 4.19
CA ALA A 39 8.32 -23.16 4.13
C ALA A 39 8.88 -23.88 5.35
N LEU A 40 9.80 -24.81 5.13
CA LEU A 40 10.60 -25.43 6.18
C LEU A 40 11.91 -24.64 6.31
N VAL A 41 12.17 -24.17 7.52
CA VAL A 41 13.36 -23.42 7.92
C VAL A 41 13.91 -23.97 9.24
N SER A 42 15.17 -23.69 9.54
CA SER A 42 15.76 -24.08 10.82
C SER A 42 15.15 -23.27 11.97
N ALA A 43 15.30 -23.77 13.21
CA ALA A 43 14.82 -23.06 14.39
C ALA A 43 15.49 -21.68 14.53
N ALA A 44 16.79 -21.58 14.26
CA ALA A 44 17.52 -20.31 14.30
C ALA A 44 17.01 -19.30 13.27
N ASP A 45 16.69 -19.76 12.05
CA ASP A 45 16.11 -18.89 11.01
C ASP A 45 14.69 -18.45 11.39
N LEU A 46 13.89 -19.32 12.01
CA LEU A 46 12.56 -18.98 12.50
C LEU A 46 12.63 -17.90 13.58
N GLU A 47 13.56 -18.02 14.54
CA GLU A 47 13.77 -17.02 15.60
C GLU A 47 14.17 -15.65 15.03
N LEU A 48 15.08 -15.64 14.05
CA LEU A 48 15.50 -14.40 13.38
C LEU A 48 14.34 -13.72 12.64
N LEU A 49 13.51 -14.49 11.94
CA LEU A 49 12.33 -13.97 11.23
C LEU A 49 11.29 -13.40 12.20
N ASP A 50 11.08 -14.07 13.32
CA ASP A 50 10.15 -13.63 14.37
C ASP A 50 10.65 -12.37 15.08
N GLU A 51 11.95 -12.23 15.33
CA GLU A 51 12.55 -11.00 15.86
C GLU A 51 12.40 -9.83 14.88
N LEU A 52 12.65 -10.04 13.59
CA LEU A 52 12.45 -9.02 12.57
C LEU A 52 10.97 -8.59 12.47
N GLY A 53 10.05 -9.55 12.48
CA GLY A 53 8.61 -9.26 12.45
C GLY A 53 8.14 -8.43 13.64
N ARG A 54 8.66 -8.68 14.85
CA ARG A 54 8.36 -7.85 16.04
C ARG A 54 8.86 -6.41 15.90
N ARG A 55 10.04 -6.21 15.30
CA ARG A 55 10.59 -4.86 15.08
C ARG A 55 9.78 -4.07 14.08
N GLU A 56 9.27 -4.72 13.02
CA GLU A 56 8.42 -4.09 12.02
C GLU A 56 7.04 -3.74 12.59
N GLN A 57 6.39 -4.66 13.32
CA GLN A 57 5.09 -4.42 13.94
C GLN A 57 5.12 -3.26 14.97
N GLY A 58 6.21 -3.11 15.73
CA GLY A 58 6.39 -1.98 16.65
C GLY A 58 6.60 -0.62 15.96
N ALA A 59 7.03 -0.61 14.69
CA ALA A 59 7.25 0.61 13.92
C ALA A 59 6.01 1.08 13.13
N GLU A 60 5.02 0.20 12.92
CA GLU A 60 3.77 0.51 12.22
C GLU A 60 2.77 1.29 13.10
N GLU A 61 2.79 1.12 14.43
CA GLU A 61 1.91 1.88 15.33
C GLU A 61 2.30 3.36 15.47
N GLU A 62 3.57 3.74 15.20
CA GLU A 62 4.06 5.10 15.42
C GLU A 62 3.97 6.02 14.18
N GLN A 63 3.63 5.47 13.01
CA GLN A 63 3.45 6.23 11.77
C GLN A 63 1.98 6.56 11.45
N VAL A 64 1.14 6.72 12.48
CA VAL A 64 -0.15 7.40 12.33
C VAL A 64 0.11 8.89 12.12
N ILE A 65 0.37 9.24 10.86
CA ILE A 65 0.15 10.51 10.17
C ILE A 65 -0.39 11.60 11.11
N SER A 66 0.52 12.38 11.71
CA SER A 66 0.15 13.56 12.46
C SER A 66 -0.61 14.53 11.53
N THR A 67 -1.81 14.91 11.95
CA THR A 67 -2.69 15.83 11.23
C THR A 67 -2.00 17.19 11.12
N VAL A 68 -1.54 17.59 9.93
CA VAL A 68 -1.10 18.96 9.70
C VAL A 68 -2.34 19.86 9.58
N SER A 69 -2.83 20.35 10.71
CA SER A 69 -3.80 21.45 10.79
C SER A 69 -3.18 22.59 11.58
N ALA A 70 -2.24 23.30 10.95
CA ALA A 70 -1.79 24.59 11.46
C ALA A 70 -1.78 25.62 10.32
N VAL A 71 -2.98 26.06 9.91
CA VAL A 71 -3.14 27.34 9.22
C VAL A 71 -2.94 28.43 10.27
N ARG A 72 -1.78 29.09 10.22
CA ARG A 72 -1.50 30.27 11.06
C ARG A 72 -2.36 31.43 10.55
N GLN A 73 -3.41 31.77 11.28
CA GLN A 73 -4.11 33.04 11.06
C GLN A 73 -3.20 34.17 11.54
N LEU A 74 -2.48 34.79 10.61
CA LEU A 74 -1.91 36.10 10.85
C LEU A 74 -3.05 37.13 10.85
N PRO A 75 -3.04 38.15 11.72
CA PRO A 75 -3.96 39.26 11.58
C PRO A 75 -3.76 39.86 10.19
N SER A 76 -4.84 39.89 9.40
CA SER A 76 -4.84 40.59 8.13
C SER A 76 -4.45 42.05 8.40
N ALA A 77 -3.37 42.51 7.77
CA ALA A 77 -3.06 43.93 7.75
C ALA A 77 -4.26 44.70 7.16
N PRO A 78 -4.53 45.95 7.58
CA PRO A 78 -5.59 46.76 6.99
C PRO A 78 -5.16 47.16 5.56
N GLY A 79 -5.32 46.22 4.63
CA GLY A 79 -5.06 46.38 3.21
C GLY A 79 -6.26 47.02 2.54
N GLU A 80 -6.07 48.28 2.20
CA GLU A 80 -6.86 49.14 1.34
C GLU A 80 -7.68 48.39 0.26
N ARG A 81 -8.99 48.68 0.23
CA ARG A 81 -9.97 48.08 -0.70
C ARG A 81 -9.65 48.44 -2.15
N ARG A 82 -8.74 47.72 -2.80
CA ARG A 82 -8.67 47.70 -4.26
C ARG A 82 -9.68 46.68 -4.77
N ARG A 83 -10.65 47.16 -5.55
CA ARG A 83 -11.66 46.33 -6.21
C ARG A 83 -10.96 45.40 -7.19
N PHE A 84 -10.75 44.15 -6.80
CA PHE A 84 -10.36 43.12 -7.75
C PHE A 84 -11.61 42.73 -8.54
N GLY A 85 -11.62 43.10 -9.83
CA GLY A 85 -12.67 42.77 -10.79
C GLY A 85 -12.61 41.32 -11.23
N ILE A 86 -12.91 40.41 -10.31
CA ILE A 86 -13.03 38.98 -10.58
C ILE A 86 -14.48 38.57 -10.34
N ALA A 87 -15.29 38.71 -11.38
CA ALA A 87 -16.58 38.04 -11.49
C ALA A 87 -16.38 36.77 -12.31
N ALA A 88 -16.84 35.63 -11.80
CA ALA A 88 -16.96 34.40 -12.57
C ALA A 88 -18.35 34.36 -13.20
N GLU A 89 -18.44 34.58 -14.51
CA GLU A 89 -19.68 34.38 -15.25
C GLU A 89 -19.81 32.91 -15.65
N HIS A 90 -20.88 32.27 -15.18
CA HIS A 90 -21.26 30.92 -15.57
C HIS A 90 -22.09 31.00 -16.86
N ARG A 91 -21.58 30.48 -17.98
CA ARG A 91 -22.32 30.41 -19.25
C ARG A 91 -22.91 29.00 -19.41
N ASP A 92 -24.24 28.90 -19.30
CA ASP A 92 -24.97 27.68 -19.64
C ASP A 92 -24.87 27.38 -21.14
N PRO A 93 -24.50 26.15 -21.53
CA PRO A 93 -24.41 25.77 -22.93
C PRO A 93 -25.61 24.91 -23.34
N ALA A 94 -26.67 25.49 -23.91
CA ALA A 94 -27.53 24.74 -24.82
C ALA A 94 -28.52 25.63 -25.58
N ALA A 95 -28.42 25.55 -26.91
CA ALA A 95 -29.47 25.77 -27.93
C ALA A 95 -30.10 27.18 -28.02
N GLY A 96 -29.94 27.97 -29.08
CA GLY A 96 -29.77 27.61 -30.48
C GLY A 96 -31.07 27.86 -31.25
N ASP A 97 -31.09 28.99 -31.97
CA ASP A 97 -31.72 29.17 -33.29
C ASP A 97 -33.24 29.49 -33.38
N ARG A 98 -33.61 30.77 -33.63
CA ARG A 98 -34.02 31.29 -34.96
C ARG A 98 -34.75 32.66 -34.90
N ARG A 99 -34.09 33.63 -35.54
CA ARG A 99 -34.54 34.76 -36.41
C ARG A 99 -35.53 35.86 -35.93
N PRO A 100 -35.32 37.12 -36.38
CA PRO A 100 -36.11 38.30 -36.00
C PRO A 100 -37.13 38.73 -37.08
N GLY A 101 -38.04 39.64 -36.68
CA GLY A 101 -38.93 40.45 -37.53
C GLY A 101 -40.39 40.32 -37.09
N ARG A 102 -41.22 41.37 -37.03
CA ARG A 102 -41.16 42.78 -37.44
C ARG A 102 -42.33 43.49 -36.75
N GLU A 103 -42.19 44.80 -36.61
CA GLU A 103 -43.11 45.79 -36.04
C GLU A 103 -44.53 45.78 -36.67
N SER A 104 -45.53 46.10 -35.84
CA SER A 104 -46.58 47.12 -36.09
C SER A 104 -47.27 47.45 -34.77
#